data_AF-A0AAP5I5Z0-F1
#
_entry.id   AF-A0AAP5I5Z0-F1
#
_cell.length_a   1.000
_cell.length_b   1.000
_cell.length_c   1.000
_cell.angle_alpha   90.00
_cell.angle_beta   90.00
_cell.angle_gamma   90.00
#
_symmetry.space_group_name_H-M   'P 1'
#
loop_
_entity.id
_entity.type
_entity.pdbx_description
1 polymer ?
#
loop_
_entity_poly.entity_id
_entity_poly.type
_entity_poly.pdbx_seq_one_letter_code
_entity_poly.pdbx_strand_id
1 'polypeptide(L)'
;MTNSSTTVFYPAYYQIIERRGNGWAFKHGEPFINLFNAPTLSIEDEFAVFDTSMKKVAIELFRINGGKQGYYIANILDKKYYYCGTGWSDVKAKLQELGIGRAENSYQ
;
A
#
# COMPACT_ATOMS: atom_id res chain seq x y z
N MET A 1 -20.94 16.17 7.65
CA MET A 1 -20.47 16.33 6.26
C MET A 1 -19.26 15.43 6.09
N THR A 2 -19.45 14.23 5.55
CA THR A 2 -18.39 13.26 5.28
C THR A 2 -17.62 13.69 4.03
N ASN A 3 -16.35 14.08 4.19
CA ASN A 3 -15.45 14.42 3.09
C ASN A 3 -15.16 13.16 2.26
N SER A 4 -15.82 13.00 1.13
CA SER A 4 -15.75 11.82 0.24
C SER A 4 -14.45 11.71 -0.59
N SER A 5 -13.33 12.33 -0.21
CA SER A 5 -12.14 12.46 -1.10
C SER A 5 -10.84 11.80 -0.60
N THR A 6 -10.91 10.83 0.32
CA THR A 6 -9.72 10.18 0.89
C THR A 6 -9.57 8.70 0.49
N THR A 7 -10.57 8.13 -0.17
CA THR A 7 -10.55 6.73 -0.61
C THR A 7 -9.56 6.54 -1.75
N VAL A 8 -8.59 5.65 -1.55
CA VAL A 8 -7.55 5.33 -2.53
C VAL A 8 -7.83 3.96 -3.10
N PHE A 9 -7.86 3.89 -4.42
CA PHE A 9 -8.16 2.69 -5.19
C PHE A 9 -6.88 2.12 -5.77
N TYR A 10 -6.55 0.88 -5.43
CA TYR A 10 -5.32 0.22 -5.89
C TYR A 10 -5.54 -1.28 -6.14
N PRO A 11 -4.69 -1.95 -6.94
CA PRO A 11 -4.73 -3.40 -7.13
C PRO A 11 -4.41 -4.15 -5.82
N ALA A 12 -5.04 -5.30 -5.58
CA ALA A 12 -4.85 -6.07 -4.33
C ALA A 12 -3.36 -6.36 -3.98
N TYR A 13 -2.51 -6.56 -4.98
CA TYR A 13 -1.07 -6.82 -4.77
C TYR A 13 -0.24 -5.56 -4.43
N TYR A 14 -0.87 -4.39 -4.29
CA TYR A 14 -0.27 -3.23 -3.65
C TYR A 14 -0.79 -3.15 -2.22
N GLN A 15 0.11 -3.05 -1.25
CA GLN A 15 -0.24 -3.00 0.16
C GLN A 15 0.26 -1.68 0.73
N ILE A 16 -0.61 -0.96 1.46
CA ILE A 16 -0.25 0.29 2.13
C ILE A 16 0.04 -0.02 3.60
N ILE A 17 1.26 0.29 4.05
CA ILE A 17 1.75 -0.04 5.38
C ILE A 17 2.20 1.25 6.08
N GLU A 18 1.82 1.40 7.34
CA GLU A 18 2.25 2.52 8.18
C GLU A 18 3.24 2.03 9.24
N ARG A 19 4.41 2.66 9.32
CA ARG A 19 5.33 2.49 10.44
C ARG A 19 4.81 3.31 11.62
N ARG A 20 4.48 2.62 12.73
CA ARG A 20 3.99 3.23 13.98
C ARG A 20 4.87 2.81 15.15
N GLY A 21 5.74 3.71 15.60
CA GLY A 21 6.71 3.42 16.65
C GLY A 21 7.59 2.23 16.26
N ASN A 22 7.50 1.15 17.03
CA ASN A 22 8.29 -0.07 16.80
C ASN A 22 7.59 -1.09 15.87
N GLY A 23 6.33 -0.86 15.51
CA GLY A 23 5.50 -1.78 14.74
C GLY A 23 5.21 -1.34 13.30
N TRP A 24 4.69 -2.27 12.51
CA TRP A 24 4.17 -2.03 11.16
C TRP A 24 2.67 -2.33 11.15
N ALA A 25 1.87 -1.35 10.76
CA ALA A 25 0.43 -1.47 10.63
C ALA A 25 0.08 -1.66 9.14
N PHE A 26 -0.31 -2.87 8.77
CA PHE A 26 -0.81 -3.18 7.44
C PHE A 26 -2.26 -2.69 7.35
N LYS A 27 -2.53 -1.67 6.53
CA LYS A 27 -3.88 -1.15 6.36
C LYS A 27 -4.59 -1.95 5.27
N HIS A 28 -5.66 -2.64 5.64
CA HIS A 28 -6.57 -3.23 4.68
C HIS A 28 -7.45 -2.11 4.10
N GLY A 29 -7.18 -1.69 2.87
CA GLY A 29 -8.12 -0.87 2.11
C GLY A 29 -9.02 -1.76 1.27
N GLU A 30 -10.17 -1.24 0.81
CA GLU A 30 -10.96 -1.96 -0.19
C GLU A 30 -10.24 -1.88 -1.56
N PRO A 31 -9.76 -3.00 -2.11
CA PRO A 31 -9.10 -2.99 -3.41
C PRO A 31 -10.10 -2.61 -4.50
N PHE A 32 -9.67 -1.76 -5.44
CA PHE A 32 -10.52 -1.33 -6.56
C PHE A 32 -10.72 -2.43 -7.61
N ILE A 33 -9.73 -3.31 -7.73
CA ILE A 33 -9.77 -4.45 -8.65
C ILE A 33 -9.29 -5.69 -7.90
N ASN A 34 -10.23 -6.60 -7.63
CA ASN A 34 -9.93 -7.98 -7.24
C ASN A 34 -9.74 -8.82 -8.51
N LEU A 35 -8.55 -8.71 -9.14
CA LEU A 35 -8.23 -9.42 -10.39
C LEU A 35 -8.28 -10.96 -10.25
N PHE A 36 -8.22 -11.46 -9.02
CA PHE A 36 -8.12 -12.89 -8.74
C PHE A 36 -9.47 -13.54 -8.44
N ASN A 37 -10.57 -12.77 -8.41
CA ASN A 37 -11.85 -13.21 -7.83
C ASN A 37 -11.63 -13.94 -6.49
N ALA A 38 -10.60 -13.53 -5.75
CA ALA A 38 -10.21 -14.24 -4.56
C ALA A 38 -11.36 -14.09 -3.55
N PRO A 39 -11.78 -15.18 -2.87
CA PRO A 39 -12.60 -15.04 -1.68
C PRO A 39 -11.90 -14.09 -0.71
N THR A 40 -12.61 -13.50 0.26
CA THR A 40 -11.98 -12.67 1.28
C THR A 40 -10.96 -13.52 2.05
N LEU A 41 -9.71 -13.51 1.58
CA LEU A 41 -8.60 -14.26 2.15
C LEU A 41 -8.15 -13.56 3.42
N SER A 42 -7.59 -14.32 4.36
CA SER A 42 -6.81 -13.71 5.43
C SER A 42 -5.62 -12.96 4.83
N ILE A 43 -5.13 -11.94 5.53
CA ILE A 43 -3.94 -11.20 5.07
C ILE A 43 -2.72 -12.13 4.96
N GLU A 44 -2.65 -13.17 5.79
CA GLU A 44 -1.61 -14.19 5.73
C GLU A 44 -1.69 -15.00 4.42
N ASP A 45 -2.89 -15.44 4.05
CA ASP A 45 -3.11 -16.21 2.82
C ASP A 45 -2.86 -15.35 1.57
N GLU A 46 -3.28 -14.08 1.59
CA GLU A 46 -3.00 -13.13 0.50
C GLU A 46 -1.49 -13.00 0.25
N PHE A 47 -0.71 -12.78 1.31
CA PHE A 47 0.73 -12.68 1.19
C PHE A 47 1.37 -14.01 0.74
N ALA A 48 0.84 -15.15 1.19
CA ALA A 48 1.30 -16.47 0.81
C ALA A 48 1.06 -16.78 -0.68
N VAL A 49 -0.06 -16.34 -1.26
CA VAL A 49 -0.35 -16.46 -2.70
C VAL A 49 0.73 -15.80 -3.55
N PHE A 50 1.28 -14.68 -3.07
CA PHE A 50 2.40 -14.01 -3.73
C PHE A 50 3.76 -14.53 -3.28
N ASP A 51 3.87 -15.65 -2.56
CA ASP A 51 5.13 -16.21 -2.06
C ASP A 51 5.91 -15.24 -1.14
N THR A 52 5.19 -14.53 -0.29
CA THR A 52 5.74 -13.63 0.73
C THR A 52 5.03 -13.77 2.08
N SER A 53 5.42 -12.95 3.05
CA SER A 53 4.76 -12.83 4.34
C SER A 53 4.88 -11.42 4.87
N MET A 54 4.00 -11.04 5.81
CA MET A 54 4.11 -9.74 6.50
C MET A 54 5.51 -9.52 7.10
N LYS A 55 6.13 -10.58 7.65
CA LYS A 55 7.49 -10.52 8.21
C LYS A 55 8.53 -10.22 7.13
N LYS A 56 8.48 -10.91 5.98
CA LYS A 56 9.40 -10.64 4.86
C LYS A 56 9.24 -9.19 4.39
N VAL A 57 8.00 -8.73 4.21
CA VAL A 57 7.73 -7.34 3.81
C VAL A 57 8.24 -6.35 4.85
N ALA A 58 7.98 -6.54 6.14
CA ALA A 58 8.45 -5.65 7.20
C ALA A 58 9.99 -5.52 7.22
N ILE A 59 10.73 -6.59 6.92
CA ILE A 59 12.19 -6.56 6.80
C ILE A 59 12.62 -5.69 5.60
N GLU A 60 11.97 -5.86 4.45
CA GLU A 60 12.29 -5.06 3.26
C GLU A 60 11.94 -3.58 3.45
N LEU A 61 10.80 -3.27 4.05
CA LEU A 61 10.43 -1.88 4.38
C LEU A 61 11.43 -1.23 5.34
N PHE A 62 11.96 -2.01 6.29
CA PHE A 62 13.03 -1.54 7.16
C PHE A 62 14.32 -1.25 6.38
N ARG A 63 14.70 -2.12 5.43
CA ARG A 63 15.92 -1.97 4.63
C ARG A 63 15.94 -0.72 3.76
N ILE A 64 14.83 -0.38 3.11
CA ILE A 64 14.82 0.71 2.12
C ILE A 64 14.95 2.12 2.73
N ASN A 65 14.58 2.30 4.00
CA ASN A 65 14.57 3.63 4.62
C ASN A 65 14.82 3.61 6.14
N GLY A 66 15.54 2.60 6.63
CA GLY A 66 15.89 2.43 8.04
C GLY A 66 14.69 2.30 8.98
N GLY A 67 13.52 1.89 8.47
CA GLY A 67 12.28 1.86 9.25
C GLY A 67 11.82 3.24 9.74
N LYS A 68 12.11 4.30 8.99
CA LYS A 68 11.63 5.67 9.23
C LYS A 68 10.11 5.68 9.45
N GLN A 69 9.63 6.49 10.39
CA GLN A 69 8.19 6.66 10.63
C GLN A 69 7.48 7.21 9.39
N GLY A 70 6.26 6.74 9.14
CA GLY A 70 5.45 7.17 8.00
C GLY A 70 4.87 6.01 7.20
N TYR A 71 4.43 6.32 5.99
CA TYR A 71 3.76 5.42 5.07
C TYR A 71 4.70 4.82 4.04
N TYR A 72 4.37 3.58 3.69
CA TYR A 72 5.07 2.75 2.75
C TYR A 72 4.07 2.06 1.84
N ILE A 73 4.52 1.74 0.62
CA ILE A 73 3.79 0.91 -0.33
C ILE A 73 4.66 -0.31 -0.65
N ALA A 74 4.06 -1.50 -0.57
CA ALA A 74 4.66 -2.74 -1.03
C ALA A 74 3.89 -3.26 -2.24
N ASN A 75 4.55 -3.36 -3.39
CA ASN A 75 4.09 -4.20 -4.49
C ASN A 75 4.54 -5.63 -4.16
N ILE A 76 3.62 -6.44 -3.63
CA ILE A 76 3.92 -7.81 -3.20
C ILE A 76 4.01 -8.78 -4.38
N LEU A 77 3.52 -8.42 -5.57
CA LEU A 77 3.71 -9.21 -6.79
C LEU A 77 5.17 -9.13 -7.27
N ASP A 78 5.69 -7.91 -7.47
CA ASP A 78 7.04 -7.67 -8.02
C ASP A 78 8.14 -7.58 -6.95
N LYS A 79 7.78 -7.67 -5.66
CA LYS A 79 8.69 -7.45 -4.52
C LYS A 79 9.38 -6.08 -4.56
N LYS A 80 8.62 -5.04 -4.90
CA LYS A 80 9.11 -3.66 -4.89
C LYS A 80 8.52 -2.89 -3.71
N TYR A 81 9.35 -2.06 -3.09
CA TYR A 81 9.02 -1.40 -1.83
C TYR A 81 9.36 0.09 -1.93
N TYR A 82 8.47 0.93 -1.41
CA TYR A 82 8.56 2.37 -1.54
C TYR A 82 8.25 3.05 -0.21
N TYR A 83 9.06 4.02 0.16
CA TYR A 83 8.69 5.00 1.19
C TYR A 83 7.90 6.13 0.54
N CYS A 84 6.79 6.52 1.16
CA CYS A 84 5.90 7.56 0.64
C CYS A 84 6.14 8.90 1.33
N GLY A 85 6.10 8.92 2.66
CA GLY A 85 6.08 10.15 3.45
C GLY A 85 5.30 9.97 4.75
N THR A 86 4.86 11.05 5.37
CA THR A 86 4.14 11.00 6.65
C THR A 86 2.65 11.27 6.52
N GLY A 87 2.20 11.76 5.37
CA GLY A 87 0.80 12.08 5.09
C GLY A 87 0.16 11.15 4.06
N TRP A 88 -1.17 11.16 4.03
CA TRP A 88 -1.94 10.41 3.03
C TRP A 88 -1.80 10.99 1.61
N SER A 89 -1.57 12.31 1.50
CA SER A 89 -1.21 12.98 0.25
C SER A 89 0.03 12.35 -0.40
N ASP A 90 1.02 11.97 0.42
CA ASP A 90 2.27 11.39 -0.07
C ASP A 90 2.06 9.97 -0.61
N VAL A 91 1.14 9.21 0.01
CA VAL A 91 0.71 7.89 -0.48
C VAL A 91 0.01 8.04 -1.84
N LYS A 92 -0.92 9.00 -1.96
CA LYS A 92 -1.62 9.29 -3.22
C LYS A 92 -0.64 9.70 -4.32
N ALA A 93 0.29 10.59 -4.02
CA ALA A 93 1.33 11.01 -4.96
C ALA A 93 2.21 9.82 -5.40
N LYS A 94 2.66 8.99 -4.45
CA LYS A 94 3.48 7.81 -4.78
C LYS A 94 2.72 6.81 -5.64
N LEU A 95 1.43 6.58 -5.38
CA LEU A 95 0.61 5.70 -6.23
C LEU A 95 0.48 6.26 -7.65
N GLN A 96 0.27 7.57 -7.80
CA GLN A 96 0.22 8.22 -9.12
C GLN A 96 1.56 8.11 -9.86
N GLU A 97 2.69 8.28 -9.17
CA GLU A 97 4.02 8.05 -9.75
C GLU A 97 4.22 6.60 -10.22
N LEU A 98 3.59 5.64 -9.56
CA LEU A 98 3.57 4.22 -9.93
C LEU A 98 2.53 3.90 -11.02
N GLY A 99 1.84 4.90 -11.56
CA GLY A 99 0.80 4.73 -12.58
C GLY A 99 -0.54 4.22 -12.04
N ILE A 100 -0.78 4.33 -10.72
CA ILE A 100 -1.98 3.83 -10.05
C ILE A 100 -2.88 4.99 -9.65
N GLY A 101 -4.14 4.92 -10.08
CA GLY A 101 -5.13 5.95 -9.85
C GLY A 101 -5.09 7.05 -10.91
N ARG A 102 -6.14 7.87 -10.95
CA ARG A 102 -6.26 8.98 -11.91
C ARG A 102 -5.50 10.19 -11.36
N ALA A 103 -4.77 10.90 -12.21
CA ALA A 103 -4.38 12.27 -11.90
C ALA A 103 -5.68 13.10 -11.74
N GLU A 104 -5.81 13.87 -10.66
CA GLU A 104 -6.87 14.87 -10.64
C GLU A 104 -6.54 15.89 -11.72
N ASN A 105 -7.24 15.79 -12.85
CA ASN A 105 -7.17 16.81 -13.89
C ASN A 105 -7.73 18.10 -13.27
N SER A 106 -6.86 19.05 -12.93
CA SER A 106 -7.28 20.43 -12.75
C SER A 106 -7.70 20.94 -14.13
N TYR A 107 -9.00 20.98 -14.41
CA TYR A 107 -9.51 21.78 -15.52
C TYR A 107 -9.10 23.23 -15.26
N GLN A 108 -8.22 23.76 -16.12
CA GLN A 108 -8.02 25.20 -16.29
C GLN A 108 -9.09 25.77 -17.21
#